data_AF-A0A7Y8DM69-F1
#
_entry.id   AF-A0A7Y8DM69-F1
#
_cell.length_a   1.000
_cell.length_b   1.000
_cell.length_c   1.000
_cell.angle_alpha   90.00
_cell.angle_beta   90.00
_cell.angle_gamma   90.00
#
_symmetry.space_group_name_H-M   'P 1'
#
loop_
_entity.id
_entity.type
_entity.pdbx_description
1 polymer ?
#
loop_
_entity_poly.entity_id
_entity_poly.type
_entity_poly.pdbx_seq_one_letter_code
_entity_poly.pdbx_strand_id
1 'polypeptide(L)'
;KTTLAMNIGSHNAIRAAKSVMVFSLEMHNTGLMDRFMASEGRVPLQLIKNGKAPHTHGAELMSAAGKIKHSKLFISDRASMTINRIRSSARRHKRRHGLDLIIIDYLQLMESDSRTFSREQEVSHMTRSAKLMARELGVPVILLSQLSRECEKRPNKRPL
;
A
#
# COMPACT_ATOMS: atom_id res chain seq x y z
N LYS A 1 7.51 -6.20 -3.74
CA LYS A 1 6.21 -5.61 -4.13
C LYS A 1 5.81 -4.45 -3.22
N THR A 2 5.57 -4.68 -1.93
CA THR A 2 5.15 -3.68 -0.93
C THR A 2 6.10 -2.49 -0.89
N THR A 3 7.40 -2.72 -0.70
CA THR A 3 8.41 -1.66 -0.65
C THR A 3 8.38 -0.75 -1.89
N LEU A 4 8.24 -1.33 -3.09
CA LEU A 4 8.14 -0.55 -4.32
C LEU A 4 6.89 0.33 -4.34
N ALA A 5 5.72 -0.24 -4.03
CA ALA A 5 4.47 0.50 -4.00
C ALA A 5 4.48 1.60 -2.94
N MET A 6 5.05 1.31 -1.76
CA MET A 6 5.20 2.28 -0.69
C MET A 6 6.10 3.43 -1.13
N ASN A 7 7.24 3.16 -1.78
CA ASN A 7 8.11 4.21 -2.30
C ASN A 7 7.42 5.09 -3.36
N ILE A 8 6.60 4.50 -4.22
CA ILE A 8 5.75 5.27 -5.15
C ILE A 8 4.78 6.16 -4.37
N GLY A 9 4.10 5.60 -3.36
CA GLY A 9 3.14 6.32 -2.53
C GLY A 9 3.77 7.47 -1.75
N SER A 10 4.88 7.23 -1.06
CA SER A 10 5.59 8.27 -0.29
C SER A 10 6.18 9.34 -1.19
N HIS A 11 6.72 8.98 -2.35
CA HIS A 11 7.21 9.97 -3.30
C HIS A 11 6.08 10.92 -3.72
N ASN A 12 4.92 10.37 -4.11
CA ASN A 12 3.77 11.18 -4.51
C ASN A 12 3.24 12.05 -3.35
N ALA A 13 3.19 11.50 -2.14
CA ALA A 13 2.68 12.23 -0.97
C ALA A 13 3.63 13.32 -0.46
N ILE A 14 4.93 13.04 -0.40
CA ILE A 14 5.94 13.93 0.19
C ILE A 14 6.47 14.93 -0.84
N ARG A 15 6.87 14.46 -2.03
CA ARG A 15 7.56 15.30 -3.02
C ARG A 15 6.59 15.98 -3.99
N ALA A 16 5.51 15.29 -4.39
CA ALA A 16 4.51 15.85 -5.31
C ALA A 16 3.28 16.44 -4.62
N ALA A 17 3.25 16.44 -3.28
CA ALA A 17 2.16 16.96 -2.44
C ALA A 17 0.75 16.43 -2.81
N LYS A 18 0.69 15.19 -3.32
CA LYS A 18 -0.54 14.50 -3.72
C LYS A 18 -1.16 13.76 -2.55
N SER A 19 -2.49 13.69 -2.53
CA SER A 19 -3.24 12.90 -1.55
C SER A 19 -3.21 11.42 -1.92
N VAL A 20 -2.54 10.61 -1.11
CA VAL A 20 -2.32 9.18 -1.35
C VAL A 20 -2.97 8.36 -0.25
N MET A 21 -3.80 7.40 -0.62
CA MET A 21 -4.41 6.46 0.32
C MET A 21 -3.89 5.04 0.09
N VAL A 22 -3.26 4.47 1.12
CA VAL A 22 -2.73 3.11 1.16
C VAL A 22 -3.67 2.24 1.98
N PHE A 23 -4.14 1.15 1.39
CA PHE A 23 -4.85 0.09 2.08
C PHE A 23 -3.91 -1.10 2.25
N SER A 24 -3.54 -1.38 3.50
CA SER A 24 -2.76 -2.57 3.83
C SER A 24 -3.62 -3.63 4.47
N LEU A 25 -3.56 -4.84 3.93
CA LEU A 25 -4.37 -5.98 4.32
C LEU A 25 -3.56 -7.05 5.05
N GLU A 26 -2.23 -7.04 4.87
CA GLU A 26 -1.29 -8.01 5.47
C GLU A 26 -0.39 -7.38 6.53
N MET A 27 -0.08 -6.09 6.37
CA MET A 27 0.89 -5.40 7.20
C MET A 27 0.22 -4.38 8.12
N HIS A 28 0.56 -4.43 9.40
CA HIS A 28 0.20 -3.38 10.34
C HIS A 28 0.83 -2.04 9.96
N ASN A 29 0.15 -0.96 10.33
CA ASN A 29 0.60 0.42 10.10
C ASN A 29 2.03 0.66 10.60
N THR A 30 2.40 0.09 11.75
CA THR A 30 3.74 0.23 12.35
C THR A 30 4.83 -0.27 11.41
N GLY A 31 4.68 -1.48 10.87
CA GLY A 31 5.66 -2.05 9.94
C GLY A 31 5.74 -1.30 8.61
N LEU A 32 4.67 -0.65 8.18
CA LEU A 32 4.70 0.23 7.00
C LEU A 32 5.41 1.55 7.31
N MET A 33 5.12 2.16 8.46
CA MET A 33 5.79 3.39 8.89
C MET A 33 7.29 3.20 9.07
N ASP A 34 7.74 2.08 9.63
CA ASP A 34 9.18 1.77 9.73
C ASP A 34 9.86 1.79 8.36
N ARG A 35 9.19 1.25 7.33
CA ARG A 35 9.71 1.25 5.95
C ARG A 35 9.70 2.64 5.34
N PHE A 36 8.67 3.45 5.60
CA PHE A 36 8.63 4.83 5.16
C PHE A 36 9.75 5.66 5.79
N MET A 37 9.95 5.52 7.09
CA MET A 37 11.03 6.17 7.84
C MET A 37 12.41 5.74 7.32
N ALA A 38 12.61 4.43 7.13
CA ALA A 38 13.84 3.89 6.56
C ALA A 38 14.14 4.47 5.17
N SER A 39 13.12 4.49 4.29
CA SER A 39 13.29 4.95 2.92
C SER A 39 13.50 6.47 2.83
N GLU A 40 12.75 7.27 3.60
CA GLU A 40 12.83 8.73 3.52
C GLU A 40 14.05 9.28 4.28
N GLY A 41 14.40 8.68 5.41
CA GLY A 41 15.58 9.02 6.19
C GLY A 41 16.88 8.41 5.67
N ARG A 42 16.82 7.51 4.68
CA ARG A 42 17.96 6.69 4.22
C ARG A 42 18.65 5.95 5.37
N VAL A 43 17.86 5.46 6.33
CA VAL A 43 18.33 4.75 7.51
C VAL A 43 18.10 3.24 7.32
N PRO A 44 19.07 2.37 7.68
CA PRO A 44 18.86 0.93 7.66
C PRO A 44 17.63 0.50 8.46
N LEU A 45 16.70 -0.21 7.83
CA LEU A 45 15.44 -0.65 8.45
C LEU A 45 15.67 -1.47 9.74
N GLN A 46 16.74 -2.26 9.80
CA GLN A 46 17.07 -3.07 10.97
C GLN A 46 17.41 -2.21 12.20
N LEU A 47 18.02 -1.04 12.00
CA LEU A 47 18.30 -0.09 13.09
C LEU A 47 17.02 0.56 13.63
N ILE A 48 16.02 0.76 12.78
CA ILE A 48 14.71 1.26 13.20
C ILE A 48 14.00 0.18 14.02
N LYS A 49 13.95 -1.04 13.48
CA LYS A 49 13.28 -2.19 14.13
C LYS A 49 13.87 -2.58 15.49
N ASN A 50 15.18 -2.42 15.67
CA ASN A 50 15.86 -2.75 16.93
C ASN A 50 16.02 -1.54 17.87
N GLY A 51 15.43 -0.39 17.52
CA GLY A 51 15.45 0.81 18.37
C GLY A 51 16.78 1.56 18.44
N LYS A 52 17.79 1.19 17.66
CA LYS A 52 19.12 1.84 17.68
C LYS A 52 19.24 3.05 16.75
N ALA A 53 18.31 3.22 15.82
CA ALA A 53 18.34 4.30 14.85
C ALA A 53 18.29 5.72 15.47
N PRO A 54 17.52 6.00 16.55
CA PRO A 54 17.54 7.33 17.18
C PRO A 54 18.92 7.75 17.70
N HIS A 55 19.76 6.82 18.13
CA HIS A 55 21.09 7.11 18.66
C HIS A 55 22.13 7.36 17.56
N THR A 56 21.95 6.74 16.41
CA THR A 56 22.95 6.76 15.31
C THR A 56 22.54 7.64 14.14
N HIS A 57 21.23 7.84 13.93
CA HIS A 57 20.61 8.53 12.79
C HIS A 57 19.43 9.41 13.25
N GLY A 58 19.54 9.99 14.46
CA GLY A 58 18.43 10.73 15.08
C GLY A 58 17.95 11.93 14.25
N ALA A 59 18.88 12.68 13.65
CA ALA A 59 18.56 13.84 12.82
C ALA A 59 17.81 13.44 11.54
N GLU A 60 18.26 12.37 10.88
CA GLU A 60 17.64 11.81 9.68
C GLU A 60 16.23 11.30 9.97
N LEU A 61 16.05 10.61 11.10
CA LEU A 61 14.73 10.16 11.54
C LEU A 61 13.80 11.34 11.84
N MET A 62 14.26 12.35 12.58
CA MET A 62 13.43 13.52 12.86
C MET A 62 13.00 14.25 11.58
N SER A 63 13.94 14.41 10.64
CA SER A 63 13.65 15.01 9.33
C SER A 63 12.63 14.18 8.54
N ALA A 64 12.80 12.86 8.48
CA ALA A 64 11.88 11.95 7.80
C ALA A 64 10.48 11.96 8.45
N ALA A 65 10.41 11.90 9.78
CA ALA A 65 9.15 11.99 10.52
C ALA A 65 8.44 13.32 10.24
N GLY A 66 9.18 14.43 10.21
CA GLY A 66 8.65 15.74 9.84
C GLY A 66 8.02 15.71 8.45
N LYS A 67 8.74 15.23 7.44
CA LYS A 67 8.22 15.13 6.06
C LYS A 67 6.98 14.25 5.95
N ILE A 68 6.99 13.08 6.60
CA ILE A 68 5.86 12.15 6.58
C ILE A 68 4.65 12.77 7.29
N LYS A 69 4.85 13.38 8.46
CA LYS A 69 3.78 14.03 9.24
C LYS A 69 3.06 15.15 8.46
N HIS A 70 3.79 15.91 7.67
CA HIS A 70 3.23 17.00 6.86
C HIS A 70 2.76 16.54 5.47
N SER A 71 2.98 15.27 5.11
CA SER A 71 2.54 14.72 3.83
C SER A 71 1.05 14.36 3.85
N LYS A 72 0.45 14.26 2.66
CA LYS A 72 -0.93 13.77 2.49
C LYS A 72 -0.96 12.25 2.27
N LEU A 73 -0.19 11.51 3.06
CA LEU A 73 -0.14 10.05 3.04
C LEU A 73 -1.05 9.49 4.12
N PHE A 74 -2.05 8.70 3.71
CA PHE A 74 -3.01 8.09 4.62
C PHE A 74 -2.93 6.57 4.51
N ILE A 75 -2.79 5.87 5.64
CA ILE A 75 -2.71 4.41 5.67
C ILE A 75 -3.90 3.85 6.45
N SER A 76 -4.53 2.83 5.90
CA SER A 76 -5.59 2.04 6.53
C SER A 76 -5.14 0.59 6.58
N ASP A 77 -4.91 0.06 7.78
CA ASP A 77 -4.51 -1.32 8.07
C ASP A 77 -5.64 -2.16 8.71
N ARG A 78 -6.90 -1.74 8.52
CA ARG A 78 -8.06 -2.45 9.08
C ARG A 78 -8.13 -3.88 8.55
N ALA A 79 -8.25 -4.84 9.47
CA ALA A 79 -8.49 -6.24 9.14
C ALA A 79 -9.80 -6.41 8.33
N SER A 80 -9.85 -7.45 7.49
CA SER A 80 -11.05 -7.86 6.73
C SER A 80 -11.70 -6.73 5.92
N MET A 81 -10.90 -5.98 5.16
CA MET A 81 -11.43 -5.02 4.19
C MET A 81 -11.91 -5.75 2.93
N THR A 82 -13.16 -5.52 2.53
CA THR A 82 -13.69 -5.90 1.21
C THR A 82 -13.54 -4.75 0.22
N ILE A 83 -13.63 -5.02 -1.09
CA ILE A 83 -13.43 -3.98 -2.12
C ILE A 83 -14.48 -2.87 -2.01
N ASN A 84 -15.68 -3.22 -1.57
CA ASN A 84 -16.76 -2.30 -1.29
C ASN A 84 -16.44 -1.36 -0.11
N ARG A 85 -15.81 -1.89 0.94
CA ARG A 85 -15.34 -1.09 2.08
C ARG A 85 -14.20 -0.16 1.67
N ILE A 86 -13.23 -0.65 0.88
CA ILE A 86 -12.13 0.15 0.33
C ILE A 86 -12.70 1.32 -0.48
N ARG A 87 -13.58 1.02 -1.44
CA ARG A 87 -14.26 2.01 -2.27
C ARG A 87 -15.01 3.06 -1.45
N SER A 88 -15.79 2.63 -0.46
CA SER A 88 -16.55 3.54 0.42
C SER A 88 -15.63 4.45 1.24
N SER A 89 -14.51 3.90 1.74
CA SER A 89 -13.49 4.64 2.48
C SER A 89 -12.80 5.67 1.59
N ALA A 90 -12.32 5.26 0.42
CA ALA A 90 -11.67 6.12 -0.56
C ALA A 90 -12.61 7.26 -1.03
N ARG A 91 -13.88 6.96 -1.30
CA ARG A 91 -14.89 7.97 -1.67
C ARG A 91 -15.11 9.00 -0.57
N ARG A 92 -15.20 8.56 0.69
CA ARG A 92 -15.33 9.44 1.85
C ARG A 92 -14.10 10.31 2.03
N HIS A 93 -12.91 9.72 1.89
CA HIS A 93 -11.64 10.43 1.98
C HIS A 93 -11.52 11.50 0.89
N LYS A 94 -11.77 11.13 -0.39
CA LYS A 94 -11.74 12.06 -1.52
C LYS A 94 -12.62 13.29 -1.29
N ARG A 95 -13.84 13.12 -0.76
CA ARG A 95 -14.73 14.25 -0.45
C ARG A 95 -14.19 15.19 0.61
N ARG A 96 -13.44 14.69 1.60
CA ARG A 96 -12.95 15.49 2.74
C ARG A 96 -11.59 16.12 2.48
N HIS A 97 -10.69 15.42 1.79
CA HIS A 97 -9.27 15.78 1.73
C HIS A 97 -8.71 15.82 0.30
N GLY A 98 -9.53 15.51 -0.71
CA GLY A 98 -9.03 15.17 -2.04
C GLY A 98 -8.38 13.78 -2.05
N LEU A 99 -8.17 13.23 -3.25
CA LEU A 99 -7.51 11.95 -3.43
C LEU A 99 -6.93 11.89 -4.85
N ASP A 100 -5.65 11.55 -4.97
CA ASP A 100 -4.89 11.55 -6.22
C ASP A 100 -4.32 10.17 -6.55
N LEU A 101 -4.15 9.28 -5.57
CA LEU A 101 -3.65 7.92 -5.76
C LEU A 101 -4.20 6.97 -4.70
N ILE A 102 -4.57 5.76 -5.12
CA ILE A 102 -4.91 4.66 -4.23
C ILE A 102 -3.92 3.52 -4.42
N ILE A 103 -3.40 2.96 -3.34
CA ILE A 103 -2.54 1.77 -3.34
C ILE A 103 -3.21 0.70 -2.47
N ILE A 104 -3.26 -0.55 -2.94
CA ILE A 104 -3.84 -1.68 -2.20
C ILE A 104 -2.82 -2.82 -2.13
N ASP A 105 -2.45 -3.24 -0.91
CA ASP A 105 -1.45 -4.27 -0.60
C ASP A 105 -1.95 -5.26 0.48
N TYR A 106 -2.26 -6.53 0.23
CA TYR A 106 -2.38 -7.25 -1.02
C TYR A 106 -3.66 -8.10 -0.95
N LEU A 107 -4.15 -8.44 -2.13
CA LEU A 107 -5.50 -8.96 -2.38
C LEU A 107 -5.90 -10.31 -1.73
N GLN A 108 -4.99 -11.17 -1.23
CA GLN A 108 -5.39 -12.55 -0.81
C GLN A 108 -6.16 -12.61 0.52
N LEU A 109 -6.20 -11.52 1.30
CA LEU A 109 -6.88 -11.49 2.60
C LEU A 109 -8.27 -10.84 2.54
N MET A 110 -8.78 -10.57 1.34
CA MET A 110 -10.14 -10.03 1.18
C MET A 110 -11.11 -11.21 1.12
N GLU A 111 -11.89 -11.40 2.17
CA GLU A 111 -13.00 -12.36 2.16
C GLU A 111 -13.89 -12.04 0.95
N SER A 112 -13.93 -12.97 0.00
CA SER A 112 -14.99 -12.98 -1.01
C SER A 112 -16.21 -13.58 -0.33
N ASP A 113 -17.38 -12.92 -0.45
CA ASP A 113 -18.65 -13.38 0.15
C ASP A 113 -19.13 -14.75 -0.43
N SER A 114 -18.34 -15.39 -1.28
CA SER A 114 -18.65 -16.61 -2.02
C SER A 114 -17.50 -17.61 -1.94
N ARG A 115 -17.70 -18.71 -1.19
CA ARG A 115 -16.75 -19.83 -0.96
C ARG A 115 -16.39 -20.66 -2.21
N THR A 116 -16.51 -20.14 -3.43
CA THR A 116 -16.58 -20.96 -4.66
C THR A 116 -15.71 -20.47 -5.83
N PHE A 117 -14.97 -19.37 -5.70
CA PHE A 117 -14.16 -18.88 -6.82
C PHE A 117 -12.78 -19.55 -6.87
N SER A 118 -12.33 -19.90 -8.08
CA SER A 118 -10.92 -20.17 -8.34
C SER A 118 -10.09 -18.91 -8.08
N ARG A 119 -8.80 -19.08 -7.78
CA ARG A 119 -7.90 -17.95 -7.50
C ARG A 119 -7.87 -16.93 -8.66
N GLU A 120 -7.96 -17.42 -9.89
CA GLU A 120 -8.01 -16.62 -11.11
C GLU A 120 -9.31 -15.80 -11.20
N GLN A 121 -10.44 -16.39 -10.81
CA GLN A 121 -11.74 -15.70 -10.80
C GLN A 121 -11.77 -14.61 -9.73
N GLU A 122 -11.19 -14.86 -8.56
CA GLU A 122 -11.06 -13.87 -7.49
C GLU A 122 -10.22 -12.68 -7.95
N VAL A 123 -9.04 -12.94 -8.54
CA VAL A 123 -8.17 -11.88 -9.09
C VAL A 123 -8.86 -11.10 -10.22
N SER A 124 -9.61 -11.79 -11.09
CA SER A 124 -10.37 -11.15 -12.18
C SER A 124 -11.48 -10.25 -11.64
N HIS A 125 -12.25 -10.73 -10.65
CA HIS A 125 -13.29 -9.97 -9.98
C HIS A 125 -12.71 -8.72 -9.30
N MET A 126 -11.59 -8.87 -8.60
CA MET A 126 -10.92 -7.78 -7.89
C MET A 126 -10.34 -6.73 -8.83
N THR A 127 -9.71 -7.17 -9.92
CA THR A 127 -9.19 -6.28 -10.96
C THR A 127 -10.32 -5.46 -11.60
N ARG A 128 -11.45 -6.11 -11.94
CA ARG A 128 -12.64 -5.43 -12.46
C ARG A 128 -13.19 -4.42 -11.47
N SER A 129 -13.32 -4.80 -10.20
CA SER A 129 -13.83 -3.93 -9.15
C SER A 129 -12.92 -2.72 -8.89
N ALA A 130 -11.60 -2.93 -8.87
CA ALA A 130 -10.61 -1.86 -8.76
C ALA A 130 -10.67 -0.90 -9.97
N LYS A 131 -10.85 -1.43 -11.19
CA LYS A 131 -11.00 -0.61 -12.40
C LYS A 131 -12.26 0.25 -12.37
N LEU A 132 -13.38 -0.31 -11.92
CA LEU A 132 -14.64 0.44 -11.75
C LEU A 132 -14.48 1.53 -10.70
N MET A 133 -13.87 1.22 -9.55
CA MET A 133 -13.57 2.19 -8.51
C MET A 133 -12.65 3.31 -9.02
N ALA A 134 -11.61 2.99 -9.80
CA ALA A 134 -10.72 3.98 -10.39
C ALA A 134 -11.48 4.95 -11.32
N ARG A 135 -12.42 4.43 -12.12
CA ARG A 135 -13.28 5.25 -12.99
C ARG A 135 -14.27 6.11 -12.19
N GLU A 136 -14.98 5.50 -11.23
CA GLU A 136 -15.94 6.19 -10.35
C GLU A 136 -15.27 7.35 -9.61
N LEU A 137 -14.08 7.10 -9.06
CA LEU A 137 -13.35 8.08 -8.29
C LEU A 137 -12.47 8.99 -9.17
N GLY A 138 -12.28 8.72 -10.47
CA GLY A 138 -11.37 9.48 -11.31
C GLY A 138 -9.94 9.55 -10.76
N VAL A 139 -9.45 8.44 -10.18
CA VAL A 139 -8.16 8.36 -9.48
C VAL A 139 -7.42 7.09 -9.90
N PRO A 140 -6.11 7.13 -10.18
CA PRO A 140 -5.31 5.94 -10.44
C PRO A 140 -5.28 5.00 -9.22
N VAL A 141 -5.35 3.69 -9.50
CA VAL A 141 -5.30 2.63 -8.49
C VAL A 141 -4.13 1.70 -8.81
N ILE A 142 -3.20 1.56 -7.86
CA ILE A 142 -2.13 0.56 -7.87
C ILE A 142 -2.60 -0.62 -7.02
N LEU A 143 -2.72 -1.78 -7.66
CA LEU A 143 -3.19 -3.00 -7.03
C LEU A 143 -2.06 -4.04 -7.02
N LEU A 144 -1.66 -4.48 -5.83
CA LEU A 144 -0.62 -5.50 -5.70
C LEU A 144 -1.21 -6.89 -5.73
N SER A 145 -0.70 -7.71 -6.65
CA SER A 145 -0.96 -9.14 -6.73
C SER A 145 0.29 -9.94 -6.35
N GLN A 146 0.06 -11.16 -5.87
CA GLN A 146 1.11 -12.18 -5.74
C GLN A 146 0.91 -13.20 -6.84
N LEU A 147 2.02 -13.64 -7.45
CA LEU A 147 2.04 -14.70 -8.44
C LEU A 147 1.87 -16.06 -7.76
N SER A 148 1.38 -17.05 -8.51
CA SER A 148 1.38 -18.44 -8.06
C SER A 148 2.82 -18.94 -7.88
N ARG A 149 3.03 -19.78 -6.85
CA ARG A 149 4.31 -20.47 -6.60
C ARG A 149 4.69 -21.44 -7.73
N GLU A 150 3.74 -21.83 -8.59
CA GLU A 150 4.03 -22.63 -9.78
C GLU A 150 5.03 -21.94 -10.73
N CYS A 151 5.14 -20.61 -10.68
CA CYS A 151 6.16 -19.87 -11.43
C CYS A 151 7.60 -20.25 -11.01
N GLU A 152 7.80 -20.74 -9.78
CA GLU A 152 9.12 -21.12 -9.25
C GLU A 152 9.58 -22.49 -9.77
N LYS A 153 8.64 -23.36 -10.18
CA LYS A 153 8.92 -24.70 -10.72
C LYS A 153 9.35 -24.68 -12.19
N ARG A 154 9.18 -23.55 -12.87
CA ARG A 154 9.50 -23.41 -14.29
C ARG A 154 11.01 -23.22 -14.50
N PRO A 155 11.58 -23.77 -15.58
CA PRO A 155 12.99 -23.52 -15.94
C PRO A 155 13.29 -22.02 -16.10
N ASN A 156 12.34 -21.29 -16.70
CA ASN A 156 12.37 -19.83 -16.77
C ASN A 156 11.52 -19.23 -15.65
N LYS A 157 12.19 -18.54 -14.72
CA LYS A 157 11.59 -17.91 -13.54
C LYS A 157 11.02 -16.51 -13.79
N ARG A 158 11.06 -16.00 -15.03
CA ARG A 158 10.40 -14.74 -15.39
C ARG A 158 8.88 -14.93 -15.36
N PRO A 159 8.13 -14.03 -14.68
CA PRO A 159 6.67 -14.01 -14.76
C PRO A 159 6.22 -13.89 -16.22
N LEU A 160 5.19 -14.66 -16.60
CA LEU A 160 4.44 -14.47 -17.85
C LEU A 160 3.19 -13.64 -17.59
#